data_AF-A0A4P9WXB0-F1
#
_entry.id   AF-A0A4P9WXB0-F1
#
_cell.length_a   1.000
_cell.length_b   1.000
_cell.length_c   1.000
_cell.angle_alpha   90.00
_cell.angle_beta   90.00
_cell.angle_gamma   90.00
#
_symmetry.space_group_name_H-M   'P 1'
#
loop_
_entity.id
_entity.type
_entity.pdbx_description
1 polymer ?
#
loop_
_entity_poly.entity_id
_entity_poly.type
_entity_poly.pdbx_seq_one_letter_code
_entity_poly.pdbx_strand_id
1 'polypeptide(L)'
;MGAASGVLYATSAFDMPRYVWDSYVNDFVTPPADAVNAVGTTAARRVAAHRDRYHLIYQRLMRNAHFQRATLGSSAADRFDITPVKNLVGQAPGMYLLFGMLTQMSEHKLHLEDLDDVIELILPGGGMESASPGAKPTAPGTTGFFTHHAFVLVEGYLRPDRSFEIHTIAMPPAEERTATLKSLNPTLDFSMPSRHDTAQLLQIERTDDDASIVFVSDVWLDQPHVVQALRVMLEGFVAQAPTISPRAFVLMGNFTLEPFVFSPQAVRAYRAHFAQLGSLLAEFPALAACHFILVPGPTDPVDGMILPQPAIPRDLLSDLYRKAPANFSISSMSNPCRIRYCTQDIVVFRQDLMAKMRRHLILKPDVELEPHMHQHLAKTVIDQSHLCPLPMRVQPRHASFDHALRLFPTPHVVVLADRVDAYQARATEADVFNPGSFPNNGFSFMLYYPSNRTVEEG
;
A
#
# COMPACT_ATOMS: atom_id res chain seq x y z
N MET A 1 -34.51 -9.56 -2.44
CA MET A 1 -33.91 -8.60 -1.48
C MET A 1 -32.41 -8.88 -1.47
N GLY A 2 -31.62 -8.09 -2.23
CA GLY A 2 -30.18 -8.33 -2.40
C GLY A 2 -29.37 -7.59 -1.33
N ALA A 3 -28.81 -8.34 -0.39
CA ALA A 3 -28.15 -7.82 0.81
C ALA A 3 -26.69 -7.34 0.61
N ALA A 4 -26.16 -7.29 -0.62
CA ALA A 4 -24.79 -6.83 -0.86
C ALA A 4 -24.60 -5.30 -0.71
N SER A 5 -25.66 -4.50 -0.88
CA SER A 5 -25.54 -3.02 -0.99
C SER A 5 -25.27 -2.28 0.34
N GLY A 6 -25.32 -2.96 1.50
CA GLY A 6 -25.22 -2.32 2.82
C GLY A 6 -23.92 -2.57 3.59
N VAL A 7 -23.06 -3.49 3.13
CA VAL A 7 -21.86 -3.90 3.90
C VAL A 7 -20.57 -3.89 3.09
N LEU A 8 -20.66 -3.78 1.76
CA LEU A 8 -19.50 -3.61 0.88
C LEU A 8 -19.46 -2.18 0.34
N TYR A 9 -18.34 -1.51 0.53
CA TYR A 9 -18.12 -0.13 0.06
C TYR A 9 -16.73 -0.01 -0.56
N ALA A 10 -16.64 0.61 -1.74
CA ALA A 10 -15.39 0.99 -2.34
C ALA A 10 -15.22 2.52 -2.25
N THR A 11 -14.03 2.97 -1.87
CA THR A 11 -13.71 4.37 -1.60
C THR A 11 -12.47 4.78 -2.40
N SER A 12 -12.59 5.91 -3.09
CA SER A 12 -11.50 6.56 -3.80
C SER A 12 -10.48 7.13 -2.81
N ALA A 13 -9.20 7.09 -3.18
CA ALA A 13 -8.11 7.76 -2.48
C ALA A 13 -8.36 9.27 -2.28
N PHE A 14 -9.10 9.89 -3.19
CA PHE A 14 -9.43 11.32 -3.12
C PHE A 14 -10.54 11.64 -2.12
N ASP A 15 -11.32 10.63 -1.71
CA ASP A 15 -12.40 10.75 -0.73
C ASP A 15 -11.98 10.33 0.68
N MET A 16 -10.73 9.86 0.83
CA MET A 16 -10.19 9.39 2.10
C MET A 16 -10.07 10.54 3.13
N PRO A 17 -10.54 10.36 4.37
CA PRO A 17 -10.41 11.34 5.42
C PRO A 17 -8.93 11.63 5.69
N ARG A 18 -8.63 12.91 5.84
CA ARG A 18 -7.28 13.38 6.13
C ARG A 18 -7.17 13.68 7.61
N TYR A 19 -6.23 13.00 8.27
CA TYR A 19 -5.83 13.29 9.63
C TYR A 19 -4.33 13.57 9.69
N VAL A 20 -3.95 14.50 10.55
CA VAL A 20 -2.56 14.92 10.78
C VAL A 20 -2.21 14.71 12.24
N TRP A 21 -0.98 14.31 12.52
CA TRP A 21 -0.52 14.14 13.90
C TRP A 21 -0.22 15.52 14.51
N ASP A 22 -0.82 15.81 15.66
CA ASP A 22 -0.52 16.98 16.46
C ASP A 22 0.38 16.59 17.64
N SER A 23 1.61 17.10 17.67
CA SER A 23 2.58 16.78 18.73
C SER A 23 2.29 17.47 20.06
N TYR A 24 1.46 18.53 20.08
CA TYR A 24 1.02 19.17 21.32
C TYR A 24 -0.07 18.36 22.00
N VAL A 25 -1.02 17.84 21.21
CA VAL A 25 -2.13 17.02 21.71
C VAL A 25 -1.71 15.55 21.87
N ASN A 26 -0.65 15.12 21.18
CA ASN A 26 -0.22 13.72 21.04
C ASN A 26 -1.33 12.82 20.49
N ASP A 27 -2.07 13.32 19.51
CA ASP A 27 -3.15 12.60 18.84
C ASP A 27 -3.30 13.08 17.38
N PHE A 28 -4.08 12.34 16.60
CA PHE A 28 -4.49 12.75 15.27
C PHE A 28 -5.64 13.76 15.34
N VAL A 29 -5.56 14.79 14.49
CA VAL A 29 -6.59 15.82 14.38
C VAL A 29 -7.01 16.02 12.93
N THR A 30 -8.24 16.47 12.74
CA THR A 30 -8.72 16.92 11.42
C THR A 30 -8.04 18.25 11.09
N PRO A 31 -7.36 18.38 9.94
CA PRO A 31 -6.76 19.64 9.54
C PRO A 31 -7.83 20.69 9.21
N PRO A 32 -7.51 21.99 9.27
CA PRO A 32 -8.40 23.07 8.85
C PRO A 32 -8.96 22.88 7.42
N ALA A 33 -10.21 23.32 7.18
CA ALA A 33 -10.94 23.05 5.94
C ALA A 33 -10.26 23.60 4.66
N ASP A 34 -9.57 24.73 4.77
CA ASP A 34 -8.73 25.32 3.72
C ASP A 34 -7.54 24.43 3.35
N ALA A 35 -6.98 23.70 4.32
CA ALA A 35 -5.92 22.73 4.07
C ALA A 35 -6.41 21.44 3.39
N VAL A 36 -7.70 21.10 3.54
CA VAL A 36 -8.36 19.94 2.91
C VAL A 36 -8.70 20.19 1.44
N ASN A 37 -9.21 21.39 1.11
CA ASN A 37 -9.81 21.66 -0.21
C ASN A 37 -8.83 22.14 -1.29
N ALA A 38 -7.59 22.51 -0.94
CA ALA A 38 -6.67 22.98 -1.97
C ALA A 38 -6.14 21.80 -2.82
N VAL A 39 -6.39 21.87 -4.12
CA VAL A 39 -6.03 20.82 -5.09
C VAL A 39 -4.53 20.83 -5.44
N GLY A 40 -3.84 21.97 -5.33
CA GLY A 40 -2.43 22.10 -5.74
C GLY A 40 -1.39 21.61 -4.72
N THR A 41 -0.27 21.08 -5.17
CA THR A 41 0.88 20.76 -4.30
C THR A 41 1.76 22.00 -4.11
N THR A 42 1.95 22.45 -2.86
CA THR A 42 2.90 23.52 -2.49
C THR A 42 4.18 22.95 -1.89
N ALA A 43 5.25 23.75 -1.80
CA ALA A 43 6.48 23.35 -1.12
C ALA A 43 6.21 22.92 0.34
N ALA A 44 5.39 23.69 1.06
CA ALA A 44 4.99 23.38 2.43
C ALA A 44 4.28 22.01 2.54
N ARG A 45 3.45 21.65 1.55
CA ARG A 45 2.75 20.35 1.54
C ARG A 45 3.68 19.18 1.26
N ARG A 46 4.70 19.36 0.43
CA ARG A 46 5.74 18.33 0.22
C ARG A 46 6.51 18.06 1.51
N VAL A 47 6.89 19.13 2.22
CA VAL A 47 7.54 19.00 3.54
C VAL A 47 6.60 18.34 4.55
N ALA A 48 5.34 18.76 4.60
CA ALA A 48 4.34 18.18 5.50
C ALA A 48 4.12 16.69 5.24
N ALA A 49 4.08 16.23 3.98
CA ALA A 49 3.93 14.81 3.67
C ALA A 49 5.07 13.95 4.26
N HIS A 50 6.32 14.42 4.18
CA HIS A 50 7.46 13.74 4.81
C HIS A 50 7.40 13.78 6.34
N ARG A 51 7.05 14.93 6.92
CA ARG A 51 6.88 15.07 8.38
C ARG A 51 5.76 14.20 8.93
N ASP A 52 4.62 14.15 8.25
CA ASP A 52 3.50 13.31 8.66
C ASP A 52 3.90 11.83 8.65
N ARG A 53 4.67 11.38 7.66
CA ARG A 53 5.19 10.00 7.62
C ARG A 53 6.16 9.74 8.77
N TYR A 54 7.07 10.67 9.07
CA TYR A 54 7.96 10.58 10.23
C TYR A 54 7.14 10.45 11.52
N HIS A 55 6.22 11.39 11.77
CA HIS A 55 5.42 11.43 13.00
C HIS A 55 4.58 10.16 13.17
N LEU A 56 3.93 9.68 12.11
CA LEU A 56 3.11 8.47 12.13
C LEU A 56 3.91 7.24 12.54
N ILE A 57 5.13 7.07 12.01
CA ILE A 57 5.98 5.94 12.36
C ILE A 57 6.57 6.14 13.76
N TYR A 58 7.06 7.34 14.07
CA TYR A 58 7.67 7.65 15.36
C TYR A 58 6.72 7.44 16.53
N GLN A 59 5.47 7.89 16.43
CA GLN A 59 4.49 7.68 17.50
C GLN A 59 4.16 6.19 17.73
N ARG A 60 4.19 5.34 16.69
CA ARG A 60 4.08 3.86 16.85
C ARG A 60 5.29 3.30 17.60
N LEU A 61 6.49 3.75 17.25
CA LEU A 61 7.71 3.35 17.95
C LEU A 61 7.65 3.71 19.43
N MET A 62 7.20 4.92 19.76
CA MET A 62 7.10 5.39 21.16
C MET A 62 6.03 4.64 21.98
N ARG A 63 5.06 3.99 21.32
CA ARG A 63 4.09 3.11 22.00
C ARG A 63 4.62 1.69 22.22
N ASN A 64 5.65 1.28 21.49
CA ASN A 64 6.22 -0.05 21.65
C ASN A 64 7.11 -0.09 22.92
N ALA A 65 6.87 -1.07 23.79
CA ALA A 65 7.50 -1.20 25.09
C ALA A 65 9.04 -1.26 25.04
N HIS A 66 9.61 -1.76 23.94
CA HIS A 66 11.07 -1.87 23.77
C HIS A 66 11.76 -0.52 23.57
N PHE A 67 11.04 0.52 23.13
CA PHE A 67 11.60 1.87 22.90
C PHE A 67 11.17 2.90 23.94
N GLN A 68 10.43 2.47 24.98
CA GLN A 68 10.02 3.36 26.06
C GLN A 68 11.11 3.48 27.11
N ARG A 69 11.39 4.71 27.55
CA ARG A 69 12.35 4.98 28.63
C ARG A 69 12.02 4.19 29.89
N ALA A 70 13.05 3.67 30.56
CA ALA A 70 12.90 2.94 31.81
C ALA A 70 12.21 3.80 32.88
N THR A 71 11.13 3.28 33.46
CA THR A 71 10.53 3.82 34.69
C THR A 71 11.22 3.20 35.91
N LEU A 72 11.18 3.87 37.07
CA LEU A 72 11.76 3.35 38.31
C LEU A 72 11.26 1.91 38.58
N GLY A 73 12.17 0.93 38.58
CA GLY A 73 11.87 -0.48 38.83
C GLY A 73 11.83 -1.39 37.60
N SER A 74 12.05 -0.87 36.38
CA SER A 74 12.17 -1.70 35.17
C SER A 74 13.61 -2.16 34.91
N SER A 75 13.80 -3.40 34.46
CA SER A 75 15.12 -3.91 34.04
C SER A 75 15.56 -3.23 32.75
N ALA A 76 16.71 -2.57 32.80
CA ALA A 76 17.28 -1.80 31.68
C ALA A 76 17.83 -2.66 30.52
N ALA A 77 17.88 -3.99 30.67
CA ALA A 77 18.63 -4.88 29.77
C ALA A 77 18.02 -5.04 28.36
N ASP A 78 16.72 -4.80 28.18
CA ASP A 78 15.99 -5.06 26.91
C ASP A 78 15.33 -3.79 26.32
N ARG A 79 15.81 -2.60 26.67
CA ARG A 79 15.24 -1.33 26.20
C ARG A 79 16.23 -0.57 25.34
N PHE A 80 15.72 0.00 24.25
CA PHE A 80 16.50 0.74 23.28
C PHE A 80 16.05 2.20 23.24
N ASP A 81 16.91 3.10 23.72
CA ASP A 81 16.63 4.53 23.70
C ASP A 81 16.98 5.15 22.33
N ILE A 82 15.95 5.61 21.62
CA ILE A 82 16.15 6.33 20.35
C ILE A 82 16.72 7.72 20.65
N THR A 83 17.89 8.00 20.08
CA THR A 83 18.59 9.27 20.23
C THR A 83 18.32 10.17 19.01
N PRO A 84 17.75 11.38 19.20
CA PRO A 84 17.63 12.35 18.11
C PRO A 84 18.99 12.72 17.53
N VAL A 85 19.07 12.92 16.22
CA VAL A 85 20.34 13.16 15.51
C VAL A 85 21.02 14.42 16.04
N LYS A 86 20.26 15.51 16.25
CA LYS A 86 20.79 16.76 16.83
C LYS A 86 21.48 16.58 18.19
N ASN A 87 21.10 15.56 18.96
CA ASN A 87 21.67 15.34 20.29
C ASN A 87 23.08 14.73 20.21
N LEU A 88 23.49 14.16 19.07
CA LEU A 88 24.81 13.53 18.91
C LEU A 88 25.96 14.54 18.89
N VAL A 89 25.71 15.81 18.56
CA VAL A 89 26.75 16.86 18.49
C VAL A 89 27.53 16.99 19.81
N GLY A 90 26.84 16.85 20.95
CA GLY A 90 27.44 16.93 22.29
C GLY A 90 27.84 15.57 22.89
N GLN A 91 27.56 14.46 22.20
CA GLN A 91 27.79 13.12 22.73
C GLN A 91 29.23 12.66 22.45
N ALA A 92 29.74 11.80 23.34
CA ALA A 92 31.00 11.12 23.16
C ALA A 92 30.88 10.00 22.10
N PRO A 93 31.98 9.57 21.47
CA PRO A 93 31.97 8.37 20.63
C PRO A 93 31.42 7.17 21.39
N GLY A 94 30.52 6.40 20.78
CA GLY A 94 29.78 5.36 21.48
C GLY A 94 28.67 4.74 20.64
N MET A 95 27.99 3.74 21.21
CA MET A 95 26.84 3.07 20.59
C MET A 95 25.57 3.88 20.81
N TYR A 96 24.81 4.08 19.73
CA TYR A 96 23.51 4.76 19.77
C TYR A 96 22.50 4.04 18.86
N LEU A 97 21.23 4.20 19.17
CA LEU A 97 20.12 3.84 18.27
C LEU A 97 19.50 5.11 17.72
N LEU A 98 19.44 5.22 16.40
CA LEU A 98 18.86 6.37 15.70
C LEU A 98 17.61 5.95 14.93
N PHE A 99 16.66 6.87 14.80
CA PHE A 99 15.51 6.74 13.91
C PHE A 99 15.49 7.90 12.93
N GLY A 100 15.36 7.61 11.65
CA GLY A 100 15.30 8.66 10.63
C GLY A 100 15.07 8.12 9.23
N MET A 101 15.01 9.03 8.28
CA MET A 101 14.83 8.75 6.86
C MET A 101 16.18 8.56 6.18
N LEU A 102 16.32 7.52 5.36
CA LEU A 102 17.51 7.33 4.52
C LEU A 102 17.53 8.35 3.38
N THR A 103 18.56 9.20 3.32
CA THR A 103 18.71 10.21 2.27
C THR A 103 20.09 10.16 1.62
N GLN A 104 20.23 10.88 0.52
CA GLN A 104 21.50 11.06 -0.17
C GLN A 104 21.62 12.54 -0.54
N MET A 105 22.39 13.27 0.25
CA MET A 105 22.60 14.72 0.07
C MET A 105 23.74 15.02 -0.89
N SER A 106 24.73 14.14 -0.94
CA SER A 106 25.88 14.20 -1.84
C SER A 106 26.04 12.86 -2.57
N GLU A 107 26.67 12.90 -3.74
CA GLU A 107 26.89 11.69 -4.53
C GLU A 107 27.62 10.64 -3.69
N HIS A 108 27.14 9.39 -3.74
CA HIS A 108 27.68 8.23 -3.01
C HIS A 108 27.71 8.28 -1.47
N LYS A 109 27.18 9.34 -0.83
CA LYS A 109 27.11 9.43 0.64
C LYS A 109 25.71 9.18 1.18
N LEU A 110 25.57 8.12 1.98
CA LEU A 110 24.33 7.79 2.66
C LEU A 110 24.18 8.68 3.90
N HIS A 111 22.98 9.17 4.16
CA HIS A 111 22.68 9.95 5.35
C HIS A 111 21.41 9.43 6.03
N LEU A 112 21.30 9.69 7.32
CA LEU A 112 20.08 9.54 8.10
C LEU A 112 19.59 10.94 8.51
N GLU A 113 18.36 11.26 8.16
CA GLU A 113 17.73 12.57 8.44
C GLU A 113 16.52 12.38 9.36
N ASP A 114 16.48 13.11 10.49
CA ASP A 114 15.29 13.21 11.34
C ASP A 114 14.59 14.57 11.16
N LEU A 115 13.80 15.03 12.14
CA LEU A 115 13.12 16.33 12.04
C LEU A 115 14.04 17.54 12.25
N ASP A 116 15.19 17.33 12.90
CA ASP A 116 16.04 18.38 13.43
C ASP A 116 17.41 18.44 12.75
N ASP A 117 17.98 17.30 12.35
CA ASP A 117 19.36 17.22 11.84
C ASP A 117 19.60 16.00 10.93
N VAL A 118 20.82 15.93 10.38
CA VAL A 118 21.29 14.87 9.47
C VAL A 118 22.67 14.36 9.88
N ILE A 119 22.90 13.06 9.73
CA ILE A 119 24.20 12.43 9.97
C ILE A 119 24.62 11.50 8.83
N GLU A 120 25.91 11.54 8.46
CA GLU A 120 26.49 10.65 7.45
C GLU A 120 26.57 9.22 7.99
N LEU A 121 26.04 8.26 7.23
CA LEU A 121 26.06 6.85 7.55
C LEU A 121 27.19 6.13 6.79
N ILE A 122 27.97 5.34 7.52
CA ILE A 122 29.02 4.49 6.96
C ILE A 122 28.57 3.03 7.05
N LEU A 123 28.60 2.32 5.93
CA LEU A 123 28.21 0.92 5.86
C LEU A 123 29.32 0.00 6.39
N PRO A 124 28.97 -1.21 6.86
CA PRO A 124 29.96 -2.23 7.21
C PRO A 124 30.85 -2.53 5.99
N GLY A 125 32.18 -2.44 6.15
CA GLY A 125 33.13 -2.64 5.05
C GLY A 125 33.45 -1.40 4.20
N GLY A 126 32.94 -0.21 4.56
CA GLY A 126 33.30 1.07 3.95
C GLY A 126 32.12 1.84 3.33
N GLY A 127 32.40 2.98 2.70
CA GLY A 127 31.37 3.78 2.02
C GLY A 127 30.79 3.10 0.77
N MET A 128 29.74 3.67 0.16
CA MET A 128 29.14 3.10 -1.07
C MET A 128 30.15 2.92 -2.22
N GLU A 129 31.24 3.69 -2.23
CA GLU A 129 32.33 3.63 -3.21
C GLU A 129 33.20 2.36 -3.10
N SER A 130 33.17 1.68 -1.96
CA SER A 130 33.96 0.46 -1.71
C SER A 130 33.39 -0.77 -2.45
N ALA A 131 32.14 -0.70 -2.92
CA ALA A 131 31.51 -1.78 -3.66
C ALA A 131 31.89 -1.71 -5.16
N SER A 132 32.11 -2.87 -5.78
CA SER A 132 32.31 -2.96 -7.24
C SER A 132 31.18 -2.25 -8.00
N PRO A 133 31.44 -1.61 -9.16
CA PRO A 133 30.40 -0.91 -9.92
C PRO A 133 29.16 -1.76 -10.15
N GLY A 134 28.02 -1.34 -9.58
CA GLY A 134 26.74 -2.05 -9.68
C GLY A 134 26.43 -3.08 -8.58
N ALA A 135 27.39 -3.41 -7.70
CA ALA A 135 27.16 -4.28 -6.55
C ALA A 135 26.57 -3.47 -5.37
N LYS A 136 25.39 -3.86 -4.90
CA LYS A 136 24.80 -3.28 -3.69
C LYS A 136 25.48 -3.84 -2.43
N PRO A 137 25.80 -3.01 -1.42
CA PRO A 137 26.37 -3.46 -0.15
C PRO A 137 25.36 -4.27 0.67
N THR A 138 25.87 -5.01 1.65
CA THR A 138 25.11 -5.74 2.67
C THR A 138 25.32 -5.05 4.01
N ALA A 139 24.29 -5.00 4.84
CA ALA A 139 24.43 -4.65 6.25
C ALA A 139 23.62 -5.65 7.07
N PRO A 140 24.12 -6.11 8.24
CA PRO A 140 23.31 -6.88 9.17
C PRO A 140 22.02 -6.14 9.47
N GLY A 141 20.89 -6.83 9.41
CA GLY A 141 19.61 -6.14 9.49
C GLY A 141 18.40 -7.03 9.41
N THR A 142 17.24 -6.40 9.47
CA THR A 142 15.96 -7.11 9.38
C THR A 142 15.48 -7.23 7.94
N THR A 143 14.58 -8.19 7.72
CA THR A 143 13.86 -8.36 6.47
C THR A 143 13.21 -7.04 6.01
N GLY A 144 13.57 -6.58 4.82
CA GLY A 144 12.91 -5.46 4.16
C GLY A 144 13.66 -4.96 2.93
N PHE A 145 13.09 -3.97 2.26
CA PHE A 145 13.63 -3.24 1.12
C PHE A 145 14.05 -1.84 1.56
N PHE A 146 15.34 -1.68 1.84
CA PHE A 146 15.92 -0.39 2.23
C PHE A 146 16.13 0.48 1.00
N THR A 147 15.25 1.45 0.78
CA THR A 147 15.32 2.42 -0.32
C THR A 147 15.56 3.83 0.22
N HIS A 148 15.99 4.76 -0.63
CA HIS A 148 15.98 6.17 -0.23
C HIS A 148 14.55 6.59 0.14
N HIS A 149 14.44 7.46 1.14
CA HIS A 149 13.19 7.90 1.78
C HIS A 149 12.39 6.81 2.52
N ALA A 150 13.00 5.65 2.79
CA ALA A 150 12.51 4.73 3.81
C ALA A 150 12.95 5.23 5.19
N PHE A 151 12.06 5.13 6.18
CA PHE A 151 12.39 5.38 7.57
C PHE A 151 12.97 4.11 8.19
N VAL A 152 14.05 4.23 8.95
CA VAL A 152 14.77 3.07 9.49
C VAL A 152 15.20 3.33 10.93
N LEU A 153 15.42 2.24 11.64
CA LEU A 153 16.18 2.19 12.87
C LEU A 153 17.62 1.81 12.52
N VAL A 154 18.59 2.58 13.02
CA VAL A 154 20.02 2.31 12.81
C VAL A 154 20.69 2.23 14.17
N GLU A 155 21.15 1.03 14.53
CA GLU A 155 22.06 0.83 15.64
C GLU A 155 23.50 0.91 15.12
N GLY A 156 24.34 1.69 15.77
CA GLY A 156 25.68 1.94 15.27
C GLY A 156 26.57 2.72 16.22
N TYR A 157 27.82 2.90 15.79
CA TYR A 157 28.85 3.59 16.54
C TYR A 157 29.08 5.00 15.99
N LEU A 158 28.92 6.00 16.86
CA LEU A 158 29.31 7.38 16.56
C LEU A 158 30.84 7.48 16.61
N ARG A 159 31.47 7.77 15.47
CA ARG A 159 32.92 7.89 15.37
C ARG A 159 33.42 9.27 15.84
N PRO A 160 34.73 9.40 16.15
CA PRO A 160 35.33 10.68 16.50
C PRO A 160 35.22 11.75 15.39
N ASP A 161 35.15 11.34 14.13
CA ASP A 161 34.98 12.21 12.96
C ASP A 161 33.53 12.64 12.72
N ARG A 162 32.60 12.26 13.62
CA ARG A 162 31.16 12.53 13.57
C ARG A 162 30.39 11.82 12.45
N SER A 163 31.00 10.81 11.81
CA SER A 163 30.27 9.85 10.99
C SER A 163 29.67 8.73 11.85
N PHE A 164 28.60 8.10 11.37
CA PHE A 164 27.90 7.04 12.09
C PHE A 164 28.09 5.69 11.39
N GLU A 165 28.83 4.79 12.02
CA GLU A 165 29.07 3.45 11.50
C GLU A 165 27.91 2.51 11.82
N ILE A 166 27.26 2.00 10.77
CA ILE A 166 26.12 1.09 10.90
C ILE A 166 26.63 -0.26 11.43
N HIS A 167 26.08 -0.70 12.55
CA HIS A 167 26.16 -2.10 12.97
C HIS A 167 24.96 -2.89 12.47
N THR A 168 23.76 -2.38 12.74
CA THR A 168 22.50 -3.02 12.37
C THR A 168 21.54 -1.98 11.80
N ILE A 169 20.83 -2.35 10.73
CA ILE A 169 19.76 -1.53 10.16
C ILE A 169 18.45 -2.31 10.11
N ALA A 170 17.36 -1.70 10.57
CA ALA A 170 16.07 -2.36 10.66
C ALA A 170 14.93 -1.48 10.16
N MET A 171 13.91 -2.12 9.61
CA MET A 171 12.60 -1.47 9.43
C MET A 171 11.97 -1.16 10.80
N PRO A 172 11.28 -0.02 10.95
CA PRO A 172 10.57 0.29 12.18
C PRO A 172 9.43 -0.71 12.38
N PRO A 173 9.34 -1.41 13.53
CA PRO A 173 8.34 -2.45 13.71
C PRO A 173 6.92 -1.90 13.60
N ALA A 174 6.10 -2.58 12.79
CA ALA A 174 4.69 -2.26 12.71
C ALA A 174 3.92 -2.61 13.99
N GLU A 175 2.95 -1.75 14.33
CA GLU A 175 2.01 -1.95 15.43
C GLU A 175 0.79 -2.74 14.95
N GLU A 176 0.29 -3.65 15.81
CA GLU A 176 -0.98 -4.33 15.60
C GLU A 176 -2.12 -3.32 15.57
N ARG A 177 -2.99 -3.44 14.56
CA ARG A 177 -4.26 -2.74 14.39
C ARG A 177 -5.07 -2.69 15.67
N THR A 178 -5.19 -3.79 16.42
CA THR A 178 -5.99 -3.79 17.66
C THR A 178 -5.37 -2.89 18.73
N ALA A 179 -4.04 -2.85 18.83
CA ALA A 179 -3.32 -1.94 19.73
C ALA A 179 -3.43 -0.49 19.24
N THR A 180 -3.26 -0.26 17.94
CA THR A 180 -3.44 1.06 17.31
C THR A 180 -4.83 1.61 17.60
N LEU A 181 -5.90 0.86 17.32
CA LEU A 181 -7.29 1.32 17.52
C LEU A 181 -7.62 1.62 18.98
N LYS A 182 -7.03 0.91 19.95
CA LYS A 182 -7.19 1.20 21.38
C LYS A 182 -6.52 2.52 21.79
N SER A 183 -5.44 2.89 21.10
CA SER A 183 -4.67 4.11 21.39
C SER A 183 -5.21 5.36 20.69
N LEU A 184 -5.98 5.18 19.61
CA LEU A 184 -6.53 6.27 18.82
C LEU A 184 -7.84 6.80 19.42
N ASN A 185 -8.13 8.06 19.14
CA ASN A 185 -9.45 8.62 19.42
C ASN A 185 -10.54 7.86 18.65
N PRO A 186 -11.53 7.27 19.34
CA PRO A 186 -12.56 6.42 18.72
C PRO A 186 -13.51 7.19 17.78
N THR A 187 -13.47 8.51 17.79
CA THR A 187 -14.25 9.35 16.87
C THR A 187 -13.59 9.50 15.49
N LEU A 188 -12.32 9.12 15.35
CA LEU A 188 -11.59 9.19 14.10
C LEU A 188 -11.72 7.87 13.33
N ASP A 189 -12.26 7.93 12.12
CA ASP A 189 -12.32 6.78 11.23
C ASP A 189 -11.38 7.00 10.04
N PHE A 190 -10.24 6.32 10.05
CA PHE A 190 -9.23 6.38 9.00
C PHE A 190 -9.61 5.65 7.71
N SER A 191 -10.83 5.12 7.65
CA SER A 191 -11.30 4.14 6.67
C SER A 191 -12.74 4.41 6.20
N MET A 192 -13.30 5.58 6.56
CA MET A 192 -14.66 6.11 6.31
C MET A 192 -15.73 5.66 7.32
N PRO A 193 -16.68 6.50 7.75
CA PRO A 193 -17.69 6.11 8.73
C PRO A 193 -18.61 4.98 8.23
N SER A 194 -18.79 3.93 9.04
CA SER A 194 -19.82 2.90 8.84
C SER A 194 -21.19 3.39 9.29
N ARG A 195 -22.25 3.01 8.58
CA ARG A 195 -23.66 3.24 8.99
C ARG A 195 -24.19 2.17 9.95
N HIS A 196 -23.45 1.09 10.14
CA HIS A 196 -23.85 -0.07 10.94
C HIS A 196 -22.98 -0.20 12.19
N ASP A 197 -23.58 -0.73 13.25
CA ASP A 197 -22.86 -1.10 14.48
C ASP A 197 -21.85 -2.23 14.22
N THR A 198 -20.68 -2.14 14.84
CA THR A 198 -19.56 -3.06 14.61
C THR A 198 -19.91 -4.50 14.97
N ALA A 199 -20.70 -4.72 16.03
CA ALA A 199 -21.10 -6.08 16.43
C ALA A 199 -22.03 -6.73 15.39
N GLN A 200 -22.93 -5.95 14.78
CA GLN A 200 -23.79 -6.42 13.69
C GLN A 200 -22.97 -6.78 12.44
N LEU A 201 -22.00 -5.92 12.07
CA LEU A 201 -21.12 -6.19 10.93
C LEU A 201 -20.29 -7.46 11.14
N LEU A 202 -19.76 -7.68 12.36
CA LEU A 202 -19.01 -8.89 12.69
C LEU A 202 -19.88 -10.14 12.61
N GLN A 203 -21.16 -10.04 13.01
CA GLN A 203 -22.10 -11.15 12.87
C GLN A 203 -22.34 -11.48 11.39
N ILE A 204 -22.62 -10.47 10.56
CA ILE A 204 -22.83 -10.65 9.11
C ILE A 204 -21.61 -11.30 8.49
N GLU A 205 -20.41 -10.76 8.74
CA GLU A 205 -19.14 -11.27 8.22
C GLU A 205 -18.90 -12.75 8.54
N ARG A 206 -19.26 -13.20 9.74
CA ARG A 206 -19.10 -14.60 10.17
C ARG A 206 -20.15 -15.54 9.60
N THR A 207 -21.35 -15.03 9.31
CA THR A 207 -22.45 -15.83 8.77
C THR A 207 -22.47 -15.89 7.24
N ASP A 208 -21.73 -15.00 6.58
CA ASP A 208 -21.62 -14.92 5.13
C ASP A 208 -20.41 -15.77 4.66
N ASP A 209 -20.50 -17.08 4.89
CA ASP A 209 -19.40 -18.04 4.73
C ASP A 209 -19.05 -18.33 3.26
N ASP A 210 -20.00 -18.18 2.35
CA ASP A 210 -19.85 -18.30 0.90
C ASP A 210 -19.35 -17.01 0.22
N ALA A 211 -19.28 -15.89 0.95
CA ALA A 211 -18.86 -14.61 0.40
C ALA A 211 -17.37 -14.59 0.02
N SER A 212 -17.11 -14.20 -1.22
CA SER A 212 -15.76 -13.96 -1.72
C SER A 212 -15.61 -12.60 -2.41
N ILE A 213 -14.39 -12.09 -2.47
CA ILE A 213 -14.02 -10.94 -3.29
C ILE A 213 -12.92 -11.40 -4.25
N VAL A 214 -13.15 -11.21 -5.55
CA VAL A 214 -12.28 -11.71 -6.61
C VAL A 214 -11.37 -10.58 -7.09
N PHE A 215 -10.07 -10.84 -7.21
CA PHE A 215 -9.06 -9.87 -7.63
C PHE A 215 -8.35 -10.35 -8.89
N VAL A 216 -8.43 -9.55 -9.95
CA VAL A 216 -7.83 -9.85 -11.25
C VAL A 216 -6.99 -8.65 -11.68
N SER A 217 -5.74 -8.85 -12.08
CA SER A 217 -4.86 -7.77 -12.56
C SER A 217 -4.43 -7.93 -14.00
N ASP A 218 -4.11 -6.82 -14.65
CA ASP A 218 -3.72 -6.77 -16.07
C ASP A 218 -4.79 -7.36 -16.98
N VAL A 219 -6.02 -6.88 -16.79
CA VAL A 219 -7.18 -7.29 -17.57
C VAL A 219 -7.13 -6.67 -18.98
N TRP A 220 -6.20 -7.15 -19.82
CA TRP A 220 -5.99 -6.66 -21.19
C TRP A 220 -7.19 -6.94 -22.11
N LEU A 221 -8.18 -6.04 -22.10
CA LEU A 221 -9.44 -6.17 -22.86
C LEU A 221 -9.25 -6.08 -24.38
N ASP A 222 -8.09 -5.64 -24.84
CA ASP A 222 -7.70 -5.66 -26.25
C ASP A 222 -7.28 -7.05 -26.75
N GLN A 223 -7.05 -7.97 -25.82
CA GLN A 223 -6.61 -9.33 -26.12
C GLN A 223 -7.80 -10.31 -26.11
N PRO A 224 -8.16 -10.93 -27.25
CA PRO A 224 -9.32 -11.83 -27.32
C PRO A 224 -9.25 -13.02 -26.35
N HIS A 225 -8.04 -13.55 -26.11
CA HIS A 225 -7.84 -14.66 -25.19
C HIS A 225 -8.10 -14.26 -23.73
N VAL A 226 -7.84 -13.00 -23.34
CA VAL A 226 -8.16 -12.49 -22.01
C VAL A 226 -9.66 -12.38 -21.82
N VAL A 227 -10.39 -11.85 -22.80
CA VAL A 227 -11.86 -11.76 -22.73
C VAL A 227 -12.50 -13.15 -22.67
N GLN A 228 -11.94 -14.11 -23.40
CA GLN A 228 -12.38 -15.51 -23.33
C GLN A 228 -12.08 -16.14 -21.97
N ALA A 229 -10.92 -15.87 -21.37
CA ALA A 229 -10.59 -16.35 -20.03
C ALA A 229 -11.49 -15.74 -18.95
N LEU A 230 -11.80 -14.43 -19.04
CA LEU A 230 -12.78 -13.78 -18.18
C LEU A 230 -14.16 -14.45 -18.29
N ARG A 231 -14.60 -14.80 -19.50
CA ARG A 231 -15.84 -15.56 -19.70
C ARG A 231 -15.83 -16.87 -18.93
N VAL A 232 -14.77 -17.66 -19.08
CA VAL A 232 -14.63 -18.96 -18.39
C VAL A 232 -14.62 -18.77 -16.87
N MET A 233 -13.94 -17.75 -16.36
CA MET A 233 -13.94 -17.40 -14.94
C MET A 233 -15.37 -17.09 -14.44
N LEU A 234 -16.12 -16.25 -15.17
CA LEU A 234 -17.50 -15.90 -14.80
C LEU A 234 -18.44 -17.11 -14.89
N GLU A 235 -18.29 -17.96 -15.91
CA GLU A 235 -19.01 -19.25 -16.02
C GLU A 235 -18.75 -20.14 -14.80
N GLY A 236 -17.48 -20.23 -14.36
CA GLY A 236 -17.07 -20.98 -13.18
C GLY A 236 -17.79 -20.51 -11.91
N PHE A 237 -17.86 -19.20 -11.67
CA PHE A 237 -18.57 -18.66 -10.51
C PHE A 237 -20.09 -18.91 -10.57
N VAL A 238 -20.69 -18.82 -11.76
CA VAL A 238 -22.12 -19.15 -11.91
C VAL A 238 -22.36 -20.64 -11.66
N ALA A 239 -21.46 -21.52 -12.10
CA ALA A 239 -21.57 -22.96 -11.91
C ALA A 239 -21.34 -23.41 -10.46
N GLN A 240 -20.52 -22.69 -9.71
CA GLN A 240 -20.20 -23.00 -8.31
C GLN A 240 -21.21 -22.43 -7.30
N ALA A 241 -22.09 -21.52 -7.72
CA ALA A 241 -23.11 -20.97 -6.84
C ALA A 241 -24.09 -22.06 -6.32
N PRO A 242 -24.49 -22.02 -5.03
CA PRO A 242 -24.17 -21.02 -4.01
C PRO A 242 -22.92 -21.33 -3.17
N THR A 243 -22.11 -22.33 -3.51
CA THR A 243 -20.93 -22.72 -2.71
C THR A 243 -19.91 -21.59 -2.61
N ILE A 244 -19.71 -20.87 -3.72
CA ILE A 244 -18.90 -19.65 -3.78
C ILE A 244 -19.78 -18.57 -4.41
N SER A 245 -20.04 -17.50 -3.66
CA SER A 245 -20.89 -16.39 -4.08
C SER A 245 -20.13 -15.06 -3.99
N PRO A 246 -19.45 -14.65 -5.08
CA PRO A 246 -18.71 -13.39 -5.11
C PRO A 246 -19.59 -12.20 -4.75
N ARG A 247 -19.10 -11.33 -3.87
CA ARG A 247 -19.73 -10.03 -3.56
C ARG A 247 -19.15 -8.90 -4.40
N ALA A 248 -17.90 -9.05 -4.84
CA ALA A 248 -17.30 -8.12 -5.77
C ALA A 248 -16.25 -8.78 -6.67
N PHE A 249 -16.10 -8.20 -7.87
CA PHE A 249 -15.00 -8.45 -8.79
C PHE A 249 -14.19 -7.17 -8.92
N VAL A 250 -12.93 -7.21 -8.47
CA VAL A 250 -11.97 -6.11 -8.56
C VAL A 250 -11.09 -6.36 -9.77
N LEU A 251 -11.46 -5.70 -10.88
CA LEU A 251 -10.72 -5.77 -12.14
C LEU A 251 -9.74 -4.61 -12.17
N MET A 252 -8.45 -4.94 -12.08
CA MET A 252 -7.36 -3.98 -12.08
C MET A 252 -6.71 -3.93 -13.46
N GLY A 253 -6.35 -2.72 -13.87
CA GLY A 253 -5.58 -2.48 -15.08
C GLY A 253 -4.19 -3.14 -15.03
N ASN A 254 -3.39 -3.01 -16.06
CA ASN A 254 -3.69 -2.21 -17.26
C ASN A 254 -4.83 -2.87 -18.07
N PHE A 255 -5.73 -2.07 -18.63
CA PHE A 255 -6.86 -2.60 -19.41
C PHE A 255 -6.54 -2.83 -20.89
N THR A 256 -5.35 -2.40 -21.32
CA THR A 256 -4.76 -2.74 -22.60
C THR A 256 -3.34 -3.24 -22.42
N LEU A 257 -2.88 -4.14 -23.30
CA LEU A 257 -1.50 -4.62 -23.29
C LEU A 257 -0.50 -3.47 -23.49
N GLU A 258 -0.76 -2.65 -24.50
CA GLU A 258 0.09 -1.51 -24.82
C GLU A 258 -0.30 -0.26 -24.02
N PRO A 259 0.68 0.58 -23.61
CA PRO A 259 0.39 1.82 -22.93
C PRO A 259 -0.51 2.76 -23.72
N PHE A 260 -1.48 3.39 -23.05
CA PHE A 260 -2.41 4.28 -23.71
C PHE A 260 -1.72 5.56 -24.21
N VAL A 261 -1.82 5.82 -25.51
CA VAL A 261 -1.36 7.05 -26.15
C VAL A 261 -2.57 7.82 -26.68
N PHE A 262 -2.75 9.05 -26.19
CA PHE A 262 -3.90 9.87 -26.54
C PHE A 262 -3.98 10.14 -28.05
N SER A 263 -4.97 9.52 -28.70
CA SER A 263 -5.36 9.78 -30.07
C SER A 263 -6.86 9.48 -30.24
N PRO A 264 -7.55 10.09 -31.21
CA PRO A 264 -8.96 9.78 -31.47
C PRO A 264 -9.22 8.29 -31.74
N GLN A 265 -8.26 7.59 -32.36
CA GLN A 265 -8.36 6.16 -32.62
C GLN A 265 -8.19 5.34 -31.33
N ALA A 266 -7.20 5.66 -30.50
CA ALA A 266 -7.00 4.97 -29.22
C ALA A 266 -8.20 5.14 -28.28
N VAL A 267 -8.79 6.34 -28.21
CA VAL A 267 -10.01 6.59 -27.43
C VAL A 267 -11.18 5.73 -27.92
N ARG A 268 -11.38 5.62 -29.24
CA ARG A 268 -12.42 4.76 -29.81
C ARG A 268 -12.18 3.28 -29.53
N ALA A 269 -10.94 2.81 -29.67
CA ALA A 269 -10.57 1.43 -29.40
C ALA A 269 -10.78 1.08 -27.92
N TYR A 270 -10.28 1.91 -27.01
CA TYR A 270 -10.44 1.72 -25.57
C TYR A 270 -11.92 1.66 -25.16
N ARG A 271 -12.76 2.56 -25.67
CA ARG A 271 -14.23 2.50 -25.48
C ARG A 271 -14.83 1.21 -26.02
N ALA A 272 -14.38 0.73 -27.18
CA ALA A 272 -14.87 -0.51 -27.78
C ALA A 272 -14.50 -1.75 -26.93
N HIS A 273 -13.30 -1.79 -26.36
CA HIS A 273 -12.89 -2.86 -25.43
C HIS A 273 -13.75 -2.88 -24.17
N PHE A 274 -14.08 -1.72 -23.61
CA PHE A 274 -15.01 -1.62 -22.49
C PHE A 274 -16.47 -1.93 -22.87
N ALA A 275 -16.88 -1.64 -24.10
CA ALA A 275 -18.18 -2.07 -24.63
C ALA A 275 -18.25 -3.61 -24.71
N GLN A 276 -17.16 -4.26 -25.11
CA GLN A 276 -17.05 -5.73 -25.14
C GLN A 276 -17.17 -6.32 -23.74
N LEU A 277 -16.52 -5.73 -22.73
CA LEU A 277 -16.69 -6.13 -21.33
C LEU A 277 -18.17 -5.97 -20.89
N GLY A 278 -18.82 -4.86 -21.24
CA GLY A 278 -20.24 -4.67 -20.91
C GLY A 278 -21.15 -5.71 -21.56
N SER A 279 -20.88 -6.07 -22.82
CA SER A 279 -21.59 -7.15 -23.50
C SER A 279 -21.33 -8.52 -22.86
N LEU A 280 -20.09 -8.81 -22.42
CA LEU A 280 -19.76 -10.03 -21.70
C LEU A 280 -20.55 -10.14 -20.39
N LEU A 281 -20.59 -9.07 -19.59
CA LEU A 281 -21.33 -9.05 -18.31
C LEU A 281 -22.84 -9.29 -18.52
N ALA A 282 -23.40 -8.82 -19.63
CA ALA A 282 -24.82 -9.03 -19.95
C ALA A 282 -25.20 -10.50 -20.14
N GLU A 283 -24.22 -11.38 -20.40
CA GLU A 283 -24.43 -12.82 -20.56
C GLU A 283 -24.55 -13.55 -19.21
N PHE A 284 -24.21 -12.89 -18.09
CA PHE A 284 -24.18 -13.48 -16.76
C PHE A 284 -25.13 -12.79 -15.76
N PRO A 285 -26.46 -12.75 -16.01
CA PRO A 285 -27.41 -12.07 -15.13
C PRO A 285 -27.41 -12.58 -13.68
N ALA A 286 -26.95 -13.82 -13.44
CA ALA A 286 -26.77 -14.37 -12.10
C ALA A 286 -25.76 -13.58 -11.24
N LEU A 287 -24.81 -12.89 -11.87
CA LEU A 287 -23.79 -12.06 -11.21
C LEU A 287 -24.22 -10.61 -11.02
N ALA A 288 -25.48 -10.26 -11.31
CA ALA A 288 -25.98 -8.89 -11.17
C ALA A 288 -25.96 -8.38 -9.72
N ALA A 289 -25.94 -9.28 -8.73
CA ALA A 289 -25.81 -8.92 -7.33
C ALA A 289 -24.37 -8.54 -6.92
N CYS A 290 -23.38 -8.89 -7.74
CA CYS A 290 -21.98 -8.58 -7.51
C CYS A 290 -21.66 -7.12 -7.85
N HIS A 291 -20.66 -6.55 -7.17
CA HIS A 291 -20.11 -5.24 -7.51
C HIS A 291 -18.84 -5.39 -8.35
N PHE A 292 -18.85 -4.87 -9.58
CA PHE A 292 -17.65 -4.80 -10.43
C PHE A 292 -16.92 -3.47 -10.18
N ILE A 293 -15.70 -3.57 -9.62
CA ILE A 293 -14.85 -2.44 -9.27
C ILE A 293 -13.70 -2.39 -10.27
N LEU A 294 -13.61 -1.31 -11.04
CA LEU A 294 -12.53 -1.07 -11.98
C LEU A 294 -11.47 -0.18 -11.32
N VAL A 295 -10.22 -0.63 -11.30
CA VAL A 295 -9.09 0.13 -10.76
C VAL A 295 -8.07 0.34 -11.88
N PRO A 296 -7.67 1.57 -12.21
CA PRO A 296 -6.71 1.81 -13.28
C PRO A 296 -5.33 1.29 -12.91
N GLY A 297 -4.63 0.78 -13.91
CA GLY A 297 -3.21 0.50 -13.86
C GLY A 297 -2.37 1.70 -14.27
N PRO A 298 -1.03 1.59 -14.13
CA PRO A 298 -0.12 2.67 -14.46
C PRO A 298 -0.24 3.14 -15.91
N THR A 299 -0.58 2.28 -16.88
CA THR A 299 -0.56 2.65 -18.31
C THR A 299 -1.95 2.96 -18.90
N ASP A 300 -2.97 3.03 -18.05
CA ASP A 300 -4.32 3.41 -18.44
C ASP A 300 -4.44 4.95 -18.66
N PRO A 301 -5.49 5.43 -19.36
CA PRO A 301 -5.72 6.85 -19.63
C PRO A 301 -6.19 7.65 -18.39
N VAL A 302 -5.36 7.65 -17.35
CA VAL A 302 -5.52 8.42 -16.11
C VAL A 302 -4.38 9.45 -15.99
N ASP A 303 -4.47 10.39 -15.04
CA ASP A 303 -3.60 11.57 -14.94
C ASP A 303 -2.12 11.26 -14.64
N GLY A 304 -1.41 10.73 -15.64
CA GLY A 304 0.00 10.35 -15.61
C GLY A 304 0.34 9.23 -14.63
N MET A 305 1.63 9.14 -14.29
CA MET A 305 2.17 8.19 -13.31
C MET A 305 2.11 8.73 -11.86
N ILE A 306 1.33 9.78 -11.59
CA ILE A 306 1.29 10.44 -10.27
C ILE A 306 0.29 9.70 -9.38
N LEU A 307 0.70 9.36 -8.16
CA LEU A 307 -0.21 8.72 -7.17
C LEU A 307 -0.81 9.74 -6.18
N PRO A 308 -2.05 9.54 -5.72
CA PRO A 308 -3.03 8.59 -6.25
C PRO A 308 -3.44 8.94 -7.68
N GLN A 309 -3.72 7.93 -8.51
CA GLN A 309 -4.29 8.13 -9.85
C GLN A 309 -5.82 8.20 -9.75
N PRO A 310 -6.48 9.13 -10.45
CA PRO A 310 -7.94 9.20 -10.46
C PRO A 310 -8.57 7.99 -11.15
N ALA A 311 -9.87 7.80 -10.93
CA ALA A 311 -10.65 6.81 -11.65
C ALA A 311 -10.60 7.05 -13.17
N ILE A 312 -10.75 5.98 -13.96
CA ILE A 312 -10.87 6.11 -15.42
C ILE A 312 -12.05 7.04 -15.73
N PRO A 313 -11.85 8.09 -16.56
CA PRO A 313 -12.90 9.05 -16.88
C PRO A 313 -14.19 8.37 -17.36
N ARG A 314 -15.33 8.81 -16.81
CA ARG A 314 -16.65 8.23 -17.11
C ARG A 314 -16.95 8.20 -18.61
N ASP A 315 -16.46 9.19 -19.35
CA ASP A 315 -16.61 9.27 -20.80
C ASP A 315 -15.95 8.09 -21.51
N LEU A 316 -14.78 7.64 -21.07
CA LEU A 316 -14.11 6.47 -21.65
C LEU A 316 -14.82 5.15 -21.32
N LEU A 317 -15.62 5.14 -20.25
CA LEU A 317 -16.43 4.00 -19.81
C LEU A 317 -17.90 4.10 -20.27
N SER A 318 -18.29 5.12 -21.04
CA SER A 318 -19.70 5.35 -21.38
C SER A 318 -20.33 4.16 -22.11
N ASP A 319 -19.55 3.49 -22.97
CA ASP A 319 -20.03 2.34 -23.72
C ASP A 319 -20.13 1.06 -22.88
N LEU A 320 -19.31 0.90 -21.84
CA LEU A 320 -19.48 -0.15 -20.83
C LEU A 320 -20.85 -0.01 -20.17
N TYR A 321 -21.16 1.17 -19.61
CA TYR A 321 -22.42 1.41 -18.90
C TYR A 321 -23.65 1.31 -19.81
N ARG A 322 -23.49 1.58 -21.12
CA ARG A 322 -24.58 1.41 -22.10
C ARG A 322 -24.83 -0.06 -22.46
N LYS A 323 -23.79 -0.89 -22.45
CA LYS A 323 -23.87 -2.31 -22.84
C LYS A 323 -24.16 -3.23 -21.67
N ALA A 324 -23.66 -2.91 -20.48
CA ALA A 324 -23.93 -3.67 -19.27
C ALA A 324 -25.40 -3.52 -18.85
N PRO A 325 -26.03 -4.56 -18.27
CA PRO A 325 -27.39 -4.47 -17.78
C PRO A 325 -27.52 -3.43 -16.65
N ALA A 326 -28.63 -2.69 -16.62
CA ALA A 326 -28.83 -1.58 -15.69
C ALA A 326 -28.85 -1.98 -14.20
N ASN A 327 -29.07 -3.26 -13.90
CA ASN A 327 -29.06 -3.81 -12.54
C ASN A 327 -27.66 -4.20 -12.04
N PHE A 328 -26.62 -4.15 -12.88
CA PHE A 328 -25.24 -4.40 -12.45
C PHE A 328 -24.68 -3.18 -11.72
N SER A 329 -24.08 -3.41 -10.56
CA SER A 329 -23.29 -2.39 -9.86
C SER A 329 -21.87 -2.36 -10.44
N ILE A 330 -21.54 -1.29 -11.17
CA ILE A 330 -20.21 -1.09 -11.77
C ILE A 330 -19.68 0.29 -11.36
N SER A 331 -18.47 0.34 -10.80
CA SER A 331 -17.82 1.59 -10.41
C SER A 331 -16.36 1.63 -10.82
N SER A 332 -15.92 2.79 -11.32
CA SER A 332 -14.50 3.11 -11.52
C SER A 332 -13.97 3.79 -10.26
N MET A 333 -12.85 3.30 -9.73
CA MET A 333 -12.18 3.79 -8.52
C MET A 333 -10.79 4.32 -8.85
N SER A 334 -10.21 5.09 -7.93
CA SER A 334 -8.81 5.54 -8.03
C SER A 334 -7.82 4.38 -7.85
N ASN A 335 -6.54 4.62 -8.15
CA ASN A 335 -5.45 3.73 -7.78
C ASN A 335 -4.45 4.47 -6.84
N PRO A 336 -4.29 4.02 -5.58
CA PRO A 336 -5.01 2.93 -4.93
C PRO A 336 -6.48 3.29 -4.65
N CYS A 337 -7.25 2.30 -4.21
CA CYS A 337 -8.55 2.49 -3.56
C CYS A 337 -8.64 1.63 -2.31
N ARG A 338 -9.68 1.86 -1.50
CA ARG A 338 -9.99 0.99 -0.35
C ARG A 338 -11.36 0.35 -0.53
N ILE A 339 -11.45 -0.91 -0.17
CA ILE A 339 -12.70 -1.66 -0.10
C ILE A 339 -12.92 -1.99 1.36
N ARG A 340 -14.10 -1.68 1.88
CA ARG A 340 -14.55 -2.19 3.16
C ARG A 340 -15.62 -3.25 2.92
N TYR A 341 -15.43 -4.40 3.54
CA TYR A 341 -16.47 -5.41 3.65
C TYR A 341 -16.69 -5.72 5.12
N CYS A 342 -17.89 -5.43 5.62
CA CYS A 342 -18.23 -5.54 7.03
C CYS A 342 -17.20 -4.82 7.93
N THR A 343 -16.46 -5.55 8.76
CA THR A 343 -15.46 -4.97 9.68
C THR A 343 -14.07 -4.85 9.07
N GLN A 344 -13.88 -5.32 7.84
CA GLN A 344 -12.57 -5.48 7.23
C GLN A 344 -12.25 -4.39 6.21
N ASP A 345 -11.15 -3.68 6.46
CA ASP A 345 -10.49 -2.81 5.49
C ASP A 345 -9.51 -3.57 4.59
N ILE A 346 -9.73 -3.44 3.28
CA ILE A 346 -8.93 -4.01 2.19
C ILE A 346 -8.37 -2.85 1.36
N VAL A 347 -7.05 -2.79 1.17
CA VAL A 347 -6.40 -1.79 0.33
C VAL A 347 -6.03 -2.42 -1.00
N VAL A 348 -6.42 -1.79 -2.11
CA VAL A 348 -6.10 -2.27 -3.46
C VAL A 348 -5.16 -1.30 -4.13
N PHE A 349 -4.02 -1.79 -4.60
CA PHE A 349 -3.00 -0.97 -5.24
C PHE A 349 -2.39 -1.67 -6.45
N ARG A 350 -2.62 -1.11 -7.63
CA ARG A 350 -2.06 -1.60 -8.90
C ARG A 350 -0.77 -0.86 -9.23
N GLN A 351 0.36 -1.54 -9.08
CA GLN A 351 1.66 -0.98 -9.42
C GLN A 351 2.71 -2.10 -9.59
N ASP A 352 3.65 -1.90 -10.51
CA ASP A 352 4.81 -2.80 -10.66
C ASP A 352 5.86 -2.48 -9.58
N LEU A 353 5.44 -2.58 -8.32
CA LEU A 353 6.14 -2.09 -7.14
C LEU A 353 7.39 -2.92 -6.82
N MET A 354 7.33 -4.25 -6.97
CA MET A 354 8.43 -5.17 -6.73
C MET A 354 9.66 -4.79 -7.58
N ALA A 355 9.48 -4.72 -8.89
CA ALA A 355 10.55 -4.34 -9.82
C ALA A 355 11.02 -2.90 -9.58
N LYS A 356 10.10 -1.99 -9.24
CA LYS A 356 10.42 -0.59 -8.95
C LYS A 356 11.27 -0.44 -7.68
N MET A 357 10.91 -1.09 -6.58
CA MET A 357 11.67 -1.03 -5.33
C MET A 357 13.02 -1.73 -5.44
N ARG A 358 13.09 -2.91 -6.06
CA ARG A 358 14.35 -3.67 -6.26
C ARG A 358 15.41 -2.85 -6.98
N ARG A 359 15.02 -2.06 -7.99
CA ARG A 359 15.92 -1.14 -8.71
C ARG A 359 16.52 -0.07 -7.77
N HIS A 360 15.77 0.39 -6.78
CA HIS A 360 16.13 1.50 -5.90
C HIS A 360 16.64 1.10 -4.51
N LEU A 361 16.88 -0.21 -4.27
CA LEU A 361 17.49 -0.66 -3.03
C LEU A 361 18.88 -0.04 -2.82
N ILE A 362 19.15 0.40 -1.61
CA ILE A 362 20.46 0.82 -1.13
C ILE A 362 21.25 -0.42 -0.67
N LEU A 363 20.57 -1.36 -0.03
CA LEU A 363 21.14 -2.60 0.52
C LEU A 363 20.61 -3.82 -0.22
N LYS A 364 21.43 -4.86 -0.36
CA LYS A 364 20.93 -6.17 -0.78
C LYS A 364 19.97 -6.70 0.29
N PRO A 365 18.79 -7.24 -0.11
CA PRO A 365 17.95 -7.97 0.82
C PRO A 365 18.70 -9.17 1.37
N ASP A 366 18.56 -9.43 2.67
CA ASP A 366 19.13 -10.62 3.31
C ASP A 366 18.29 -11.85 2.97
N VAL A 367 18.74 -12.57 1.94
CA VAL A 367 18.08 -13.79 1.45
C VAL A 367 18.35 -15.02 2.32
N GLU A 368 19.33 -14.95 3.22
CA GLU A 368 19.58 -16.00 4.20
C GLU A 368 18.56 -15.91 5.34
N LEU A 369 18.23 -14.68 5.75
CA LEU A 369 17.18 -14.42 6.73
C LEU A 369 15.76 -14.65 6.16
N GLU A 370 15.49 -14.16 4.96
CA GLU A 370 14.20 -14.31 4.29
C GLU A 370 14.40 -14.59 2.79
N PRO A 371 14.21 -15.83 2.31
CA PRO A 371 14.48 -16.17 0.92
C PRO A 371 13.48 -15.55 -0.06
N HIS A 372 12.28 -15.18 0.39
CA HIS A 372 11.21 -14.74 -0.51
C HIS A 372 11.14 -13.21 -0.63
N MET A 373 11.40 -12.70 -1.83
CA MET A 373 11.36 -11.26 -2.12
C MET A 373 10.01 -10.60 -1.83
N HIS A 374 8.91 -11.33 -1.98
CA HIS A 374 7.57 -10.82 -1.67
C HIS A 374 7.37 -10.58 -0.16
N GLN A 375 8.03 -11.33 0.71
CA GLN A 375 7.99 -11.08 2.16
C GLN A 375 8.78 -9.82 2.53
N HIS A 376 9.93 -9.58 1.89
CA HIS A 376 10.64 -8.30 2.04
C HIS A 376 9.76 -7.11 1.61
N LEU A 377 9.05 -7.23 0.48
CA LEU A 377 8.15 -6.18 -0.01
C LEU A 377 6.99 -5.94 0.96
N ALA A 378 6.29 -7.00 1.37
CA ALA A 378 5.15 -6.94 2.29
C ALA A 378 5.55 -6.30 3.63
N LYS A 379 6.66 -6.78 4.22
CA LYS A 379 7.19 -6.20 5.45
C LYS A 379 7.53 -4.72 5.28
N THR A 380 8.12 -4.33 4.16
CA THR A 380 8.47 -2.94 3.91
C THR A 380 7.25 -2.03 3.86
N VAL A 381 6.21 -2.37 3.10
CA VAL A 381 5.04 -1.47 2.98
C VAL A 381 4.28 -1.35 4.30
N ILE A 382 4.19 -2.42 5.09
CA ILE A 382 3.52 -2.46 6.40
C ILE A 382 4.31 -1.70 7.46
N ASP A 383 5.63 -1.93 7.57
CA ASP A 383 6.48 -1.24 8.54
C ASP A 383 6.57 0.25 8.25
N GLN A 384 6.70 0.62 6.98
CA GLN A 384 6.68 2.02 6.52
C GLN A 384 5.30 2.68 6.63
N SER A 385 4.25 1.91 6.94
CA SER A 385 2.84 2.33 6.92
C SER A 385 2.48 3.12 5.66
N HIS A 386 3.00 2.71 4.50
CA HIS A 386 2.85 3.46 3.25
C HIS A 386 3.04 2.55 2.03
N LEU A 387 2.12 2.61 1.07
CA LEU A 387 2.11 1.78 -0.13
C LEU A 387 3.33 1.96 -1.03
N CYS A 388 3.91 3.16 -1.05
CA CYS A 388 5.05 3.47 -1.90
C CYS A 388 6.13 4.27 -1.16
N PRO A 389 6.97 3.62 -0.34
CA PRO A 389 8.03 4.28 0.44
C PRO A 389 9.26 4.61 -0.43
N LEU A 390 9.02 5.21 -1.59
CA LEU A 390 10.05 5.60 -2.56
C LEU A 390 10.20 7.13 -2.62
N PRO A 391 11.35 7.63 -3.12
CA PRO A 391 11.52 9.05 -3.40
C PRO A 391 10.48 9.55 -4.41
N MET A 392 10.03 10.80 -4.28
CA MET A 392 9.06 11.37 -5.23
C MET A 392 9.62 11.48 -6.67
N ARG A 393 10.94 11.55 -6.83
CA ARG A 393 11.61 11.50 -8.14
C ARG A 393 11.50 10.14 -8.84
N VAL A 394 11.29 9.07 -8.07
CA VAL A 394 11.13 7.68 -8.56
C VAL A 394 9.67 7.36 -8.81
N GLN A 395 8.82 7.71 -7.84
CA GLN A 395 7.38 7.58 -7.94
C GLN A 395 6.74 8.92 -7.56
N PRO A 396 6.36 9.74 -8.55
CA PRO A 396 5.65 10.99 -8.29
C PRO A 396 4.39 10.74 -7.47
N ARG A 397 4.18 11.60 -6.48
CA ARG A 397 3.01 11.59 -5.61
C ARG A 397 2.44 12.98 -5.46
N HIS A 398 1.13 13.07 -5.36
CA HIS A 398 0.45 14.29 -5.02
C HIS A 398 0.55 14.51 -3.50
N ALA A 399 1.36 15.48 -3.07
CA ALA A 399 1.67 15.65 -1.65
C ALA A 399 0.44 15.93 -0.78
N SER A 400 -0.59 16.61 -1.33
CA SER A 400 -1.85 16.86 -0.62
C SER A 400 -2.69 15.60 -0.36
N PHE A 401 -2.39 14.50 -1.08
CA PHE A 401 -3.09 13.22 -1.00
C PHE A 401 -2.14 12.08 -0.58
N ASP A 402 -0.95 12.38 -0.07
CA ASP A 402 -0.01 11.35 0.42
C ASP A 402 -0.63 10.55 1.59
N HIS A 403 -1.57 11.14 2.33
CA HIS A 403 -2.32 10.44 3.38
C HIS A 403 -3.15 9.27 2.87
N ALA A 404 -3.64 9.32 1.62
CA ALA A 404 -4.43 8.27 1.02
C ALA A 404 -3.61 7.01 0.70
N LEU A 405 -2.27 7.15 0.65
CA LEU A 405 -1.33 6.05 0.40
C LEU A 405 -0.84 5.39 1.71
N ARG A 406 -1.26 5.90 2.87
CA ARG A 406 -0.89 5.36 4.18
C ARG A 406 -1.59 4.03 4.43
N LEU A 407 -0.89 3.13 5.12
CA LEU A 407 -1.39 1.88 5.67
C LEU A 407 -1.49 2.01 7.19
N PHE A 408 -2.33 2.97 7.62
CA PHE A 408 -2.54 3.29 9.03
C PHE A 408 -4.02 3.63 9.32
N PRO A 409 -4.63 3.02 10.35
CA PRO A 409 -4.18 1.79 11.03
C PRO A 409 -3.87 0.68 10.03
N THR A 410 -3.06 -0.30 10.43
CA THR A 410 -2.71 -1.45 9.58
C THR A 410 -4.01 -2.07 9.03
N PRO A 411 -4.19 -2.21 7.70
CA PRO A 411 -5.39 -2.83 7.14
C PRO A 411 -5.38 -4.34 7.36
N HIS A 412 -6.52 -5.00 7.13
CA HIS A 412 -6.59 -6.46 7.21
C HIS A 412 -5.94 -7.10 5.98
N VAL A 413 -6.17 -6.49 4.81
CA VAL A 413 -5.66 -6.98 3.53
C VAL A 413 -5.03 -5.86 2.73
N VAL A 414 -3.90 -6.15 2.07
CA VAL A 414 -3.28 -5.30 1.06
C VAL A 414 -3.07 -6.11 -0.23
N VAL A 415 -3.80 -5.73 -1.27
CA VAL A 415 -3.66 -6.30 -2.62
C VAL A 415 -2.64 -5.47 -3.38
N LEU A 416 -1.43 -6.00 -3.54
CA LEU A 416 -0.33 -5.42 -4.31
C LEU A 416 -0.32 -6.03 -5.71
N ALA A 417 -1.22 -5.55 -6.57
CA ALA A 417 -1.34 -6.04 -7.94
C ALA A 417 -0.13 -5.61 -8.78
N ASP A 418 0.73 -6.57 -9.06
CA ASP A 418 2.02 -6.45 -9.72
C ASP A 418 2.12 -7.51 -10.84
N ARG A 419 3.07 -7.33 -11.76
CA ARG A 419 3.30 -8.21 -12.91
C ARG A 419 4.11 -9.45 -12.59
N VAL A 420 4.70 -9.51 -11.38
CA VAL A 420 5.38 -10.72 -10.91
C VAL A 420 4.38 -11.84 -10.66
N ASP A 421 4.88 -13.06 -10.49
CA ASP A 421 4.08 -14.22 -10.18
C ASP A 421 3.20 -13.98 -8.95
N ALA A 422 2.05 -14.65 -8.93
CA ALA A 422 1.13 -14.57 -7.81
C ALA A 422 1.82 -15.02 -6.51
N TYR A 423 1.50 -14.35 -5.41
CA TYR A 423 2.06 -14.69 -4.10
C TYR A 423 1.12 -14.30 -2.98
N GLN A 424 1.32 -14.94 -1.84
CA GLN A 424 0.73 -14.56 -0.57
C GLN A 424 1.86 -14.35 0.45
N ALA A 425 1.70 -13.33 1.27
CA ALA A 425 2.64 -12.89 2.29
C ALA A 425 1.86 -12.43 3.51
N ARG A 426 2.52 -12.41 4.66
CA ARG A 426 1.92 -11.91 5.90
C ARG A 426 2.93 -11.05 6.63
N ALA A 427 2.52 -9.83 6.96
CA ALA A 427 3.38 -8.89 7.68
C ALA A 427 2.60 -8.31 8.87
N THR A 428 3.15 -8.52 10.08
CA THR A 428 2.44 -8.33 11.35
C THR A 428 1.16 -9.16 11.37
N GLU A 429 -0.01 -8.56 11.11
CA GLU A 429 -1.30 -9.24 11.02
C GLU A 429 -2.03 -9.03 9.68
N ALA A 430 -1.44 -8.24 8.78
CA ALA A 430 -2.03 -7.95 7.48
C ALA A 430 -1.69 -9.05 6.48
N ASP A 431 -2.70 -9.53 5.78
CA ASP A 431 -2.55 -10.41 4.64
C ASP A 431 -2.21 -9.57 3.41
N VAL A 432 -1.08 -9.89 2.77
CA VAL A 432 -0.58 -9.16 1.61
C VAL A 432 -0.46 -10.13 0.45
N PHE A 433 -1.16 -9.87 -0.65
CA PHE A 433 -1.08 -10.77 -1.79
C PHE A 433 -1.04 -10.01 -3.12
N ASN A 434 -0.53 -10.71 -4.13
CA ASN A 434 -0.53 -10.29 -5.51
C ASN A 434 -1.28 -11.36 -6.32
N PRO A 435 -2.34 -11.00 -7.07
CA PRO A 435 -2.97 -11.94 -8.00
C PRO A 435 -2.09 -12.29 -9.20
N GLY A 436 -1.03 -11.53 -9.45
CA GLY A 436 -0.22 -11.67 -10.66
C GLY A 436 -0.93 -11.11 -11.90
N SER A 437 -0.21 -11.12 -13.01
CA SER A 437 -0.73 -10.67 -14.29
C SER A 437 -1.59 -11.78 -14.90
N PHE A 438 -2.91 -11.57 -14.98
CA PHE A 438 -3.88 -12.55 -15.47
C PHE A 438 -3.44 -13.22 -16.79
N PRO A 439 -3.12 -12.49 -17.88
CA PRO A 439 -2.67 -13.12 -19.14
C PRO A 439 -1.32 -13.83 -19.06
N ASN A 440 -0.42 -13.43 -18.15
CA ASN A 440 0.94 -13.98 -18.11
C ASN A 440 1.10 -15.12 -17.09
N ASN A 441 0.16 -15.27 -16.16
CA ASN A 441 0.20 -16.28 -15.10
C ASN A 441 -0.89 -17.35 -15.29
N GLY A 442 -1.08 -17.83 -16.53
CA GLY A 442 -2.04 -18.90 -16.83
C GLY A 442 -3.50 -18.55 -16.54
N PHE A 443 -3.88 -17.26 -16.59
CA PHE A 443 -5.19 -16.76 -16.19
C PHE A 443 -5.53 -16.95 -14.71
N SER A 444 -4.50 -16.98 -13.86
CA SER A 444 -4.62 -17.00 -12.40
C SER A 444 -5.20 -15.69 -11.85
N PHE A 445 -6.04 -15.83 -10.83
CA PHE A 445 -6.63 -14.73 -10.05
C PHE A 445 -6.72 -15.14 -8.58
N MET A 446 -7.01 -14.20 -7.69
CA MET A 446 -7.10 -14.47 -6.24
C MET A 446 -8.50 -14.22 -5.72
N LEU A 447 -8.99 -15.10 -4.86
CA LEU A 447 -10.21 -14.95 -4.09
C LEU A 447 -9.86 -14.68 -2.63
N TYR A 448 -10.49 -13.68 -2.04
CA TYR A 448 -10.43 -13.46 -0.60
C TYR A 448 -11.77 -13.81 0.03
N TYR A 449 -11.75 -14.64 1.07
CA TYR A 449 -12.91 -15.04 1.86
C TYR A 449 -12.91 -14.27 3.20
N PRO A 450 -13.76 -13.25 3.36
CA PRO A 450 -13.71 -12.42 4.56
C PRO A 450 -14.07 -13.17 5.85
N SER A 451 -14.94 -14.19 5.78
CA SER A 451 -15.45 -14.93 6.94
C SER A 451 -14.35 -15.62 7.76
N ASN A 452 -13.35 -16.16 7.07
CA ASN A 452 -12.22 -16.90 7.64
C ASN A 452 -10.85 -16.27 7.34
N ARG A 453 -10.82 -15.17 6.56
CA ARG A 453 -9.64 -14.45 6.11
C ARG A 453 -8.66 -15.30 5.31
N THR A 454 -9.17 -16.23 4.49
CA THR A 454 -8.32 -17.02 3.59
C THR A 454 -8.22 -16.38 2.21
N VAL A 455 -7.07 -16.60 1.58
CA VAL A 455 -6.82 -16.21 0.18
C VAL A 455 -6.57 -17.49 -0.62
N GLU A 456 -7.31 -17.68 -1.70
CA GLU A 456 -7.18 -18.83 -2.59
C GLU A 456 -6.87 -18.37 -4.02
N GLU A 457 -6.03 -19.14 -4.70
CA GLU A 457 -5.74 -18.95 -6.12
C GLU A 457 -6.77 -19.73 -6.95
N GLY A 458 -7.37 -19.07 -7.95
CA GLY A 458 -8.46 -19.59 -8.78
C GLY A 458 -8.07 -19.93 -10.21
#